data_AF-A0A2G5N906-F1
#
_entry.id   AF-A0A2G5N906-F1
#
_cell.length_a   1.000
_cell.length_b   1.000
_cell.length_c   1.000
_cell.angle_alpha   90.00
_cell.angle_beta   90.00
_cell.angle_gamma   90.00
#
_symmetry.space_group_name_H-M   'P 1'
#
loop_
_entity.id
_entity.type
_entity.pdbx_description
1 polymer ?
#
loop_
_entity_poly.entity_id
_entity_poly.type
_entity_poly.pdbx_seq_one_letter_code
_entity_poly.pdbx_strand_id
1 'polypeptide(L)'
;MLSAFERHASRTDDKFHQAEAIILDQTTKSWDRYASNPPRDTKTLAALRERFSDLKNVQIRDLSNPADIRLQNKDVYQHEIMGRNGGYAAASDVARYEIVNHYGGTYTDIDLESVRPLDGALNAHPDLMLVGMAAGKSEASGNATPYFANALFSSHPQSAMLKSLIDDIGDKYRSMKGNEYAGDRYFSRPNKSTIETTGPNALRGHVDRVIQEAKGRPELIRSDAVSSAERIWDMAKPQNKEYWGLVDSHFKFPDNYVNFETEEQQNSATKAMAGGADRRPSTKG
;
A
#
# COMPACT_ATOMS: atom_id res chain seq x y z
N MET A 1 -26.36 21.94 -33.87
CA MET A 1 -25.21 21.12 -33.45
C MET A 1 -25.27 20.77 -31.97
N LEU A 2 -25.49 21.73 -31.06
CA LEU A 2 -25.65 21.47 -29.61
C LEU A 2 -26.82 20.52 -29.28
N SER A 3 -27.99 20.76 -29.86
CA SER A 3 -29.21 19.95 -29.63
C SER A 3 -29.17 18.51 -30.19
N ALA A 4 -28.19 18.19 -31.03
CA ALA A 4 -27.95 16.82 -31.51
C ALA A 4 -26.98 16.09 -30.58
N PHE A 5 -26.01 16.81 -29.99
CA PHE A 5 -25.12 16.31 -28.96
C PHE A 5 -25.88 16.06 -27.65
N GLU A 6 -26.73 17.00 -27.21
CA GLU A 6 -27.57 16.85 -26.01
C GLU A 6 -28.52 15.65 -26.11
N ARG A 7 -29.13 15.40 -27.27
CA ARG A 7 -29.97 14.22 -27.52
C ARG A 7 -29.19 12.90 -27.61
N HIS A 8 -27.90 12.97 -27.92
CA HIS A 8 -27.03 11.80 -27.95
C HIS A 8 -26.56 11.47 -26.52
N ALA A 9 -26.16 12.49 -25.74
CA ALA A 9 -25.81 12.37 -24.32
C ALA A 9 -27.01 11.89 -23.48
N SER A 10 -28.20 12.46 -23.69
CA SER A 10 -29.42 12.10 -22.94
C SER A 10 -29.88 10.64 -23.15
N ARG A 11 -29.45 9.98 -24.23
CA ARG A 11 -29.74 8.56 -24.49
C ARG A 11 -28.79 7.62 -23.76
N THR A 12 -27.65 8.13 -23.31
CA THR A 12 -26.68 7.40 -22.47
C THR A 12 -26.92 7.66 -20.99
N ASP A 13 -27.57 8.76 -20.61
CA ASP A 13 -27.81 9.16 -19.21
C ASP A 13 -28.51 8.07 -18.40
N ASP A 14 -29.56 7.41 -18.91
CA ASP A 14 -30.24 6.35 -18.13
C ASP A 14 -29.35 5.13 -17.86
N LYS A 15 -28.48 4.76 -18.81
CA LYS A 15 -27.50 3.69 -18.62
C LYS A 15 -26.34 4.13 -17.73
N PHE A 16 -25.97 5.40 -17.80
CA PHE A 16 -24.95 6.01 -16.98
C PHE A 16 -25.42 6.09 -15.53
N HIS A 17 -26.62 6.59 -15.28
CA HIS A 17 -27.28 6.65 -13.97
C HIS A 17 -27.60 5.26 -13.41
N GLN A 18 -27.94 4.27 -14.24
CA GLN A 18 -28.07 2.88 -13.77
C GLN A 18 -26.71 2.29 -13.39
N ALA A 19 -25.65 2.55 -14.16
CA ALA A 19 -24.30 2.14 -13.79
C ALA A 19 -23.84 2.84 -12.50
N GLU A 20 -24.08 4.14 -12.36
CA GLU A 20 -23.84 4.93 -11.14
C GLU A 20 -24.60 4.37 -9.94
N ALA A 21 -25.89 4.06 -10.08
CA ALA A 21 -26.69 3.47 -9.02
C ALA A 21 -26.19 2.08 -8.62
N ILE A 22 -25.78 1.24 -9.57
CA ILE A 22 -25.20 -0.09 -9.29
C ILE A 22 -23.84 0.04 -8.60
N ILE A 23 -23.00 0.99 -9.03
CA ILE A 23 -21.68 1.25 -8.44
C ILE A 23 -21.85 1.82 -7.03
N LEU A 24 -22.73 2.79 -6.83
CA LEU A 24 -23.04 3.38 -5.53
C LEU A 24 -23.63 2.34 -4.58
N ASP A 25 -24.52 1.48 -5.08
CA ASP A 25 -25.11 0.37 -4.34
C ASP A 25 -24.04 -0.65 -3.94
N GLN A 26 -23.11 -1.02 -4.83
CA GLN A 26 -22.00 -1.91 -4.50
C GLN A 26 -21.02 -1.27 -3.52
N THR A 27 -20.67 0.00 -3.71
CA THR A 27 -19.78 0.77 -2.83
C THR A 27 -20.38 0.82 -1.43
N THR A 28 -21.62 1.32 -1.31
CA THR A 28 -22.36 1.45 -0.04
C THR A 28 -22.58 0.08 0.62
N LYS A 29 -23.01 -0.95 -0.12
CA LYS A 29 -23.16 -2.32 0.42
C LYS A 29 -21.83 -2.92 0.89
N SER A 30 -20.70 -2.58 0.26
CA SER A 30 -19.37 -3.06 0.69
C SER A 30 -18.92 -2.40 2.00
N TRP A 31 -19.24 -1.11 2.17
CA TRP A 31 -19.01 -0.39 3.42
C TRP A 31 -19.99 -0.78 4.54
N ASP A 32 -21.24 -1.14 4.22
CA ASP A 32 -22.25 -1.49 5.22
C ASP A 32 -22.16 -2.96 5.68
N ARG A 33 -21.67 -3.88 4.83
CA ARG A 33 -21.37 -5.28 5.22
C ARG A 33 -20.35 -5.38 6.36
N TYR A 34 -19.52 -4.36 6.53
CA TYR A 34 -18.58 -4.16 7.65
C TYR A 34 -19.24 -4.29 9.04
N ALA A 35 -20.52 -3.94 9.17
CA ALA A 35 -21.23 -3.98 10.45
C ALA A 35 -21.47 -5.41 10.99
N SER A 36 -21.33 -6.44 10.15
CA SER A 36 -21.40 -7.82 10.59
C SER A 36 -20.06 -8.25 11.19
N ASN A 37 -20.00 -8.51 12.50
CA ASN A 37 -18.79 -8.93 13.22
C ASN A 37 -18.54 -10.43 12.93
N PRO A 38 -17.69 -10.80 11.95
CA PRO A 38 -17.56 -12.19 11.57
C PRO A 38 -16.94 -12.99 12.73
N PRO A 39 -17.22 -14.30 12.84
CA PRO A 39 -16.63 -15.13 13.89
C PRO A 39 -15.11 -15.10 13.79
N ARG A 40 -14.43 -14.73 14.89
CA ARG A 40 -12.96 -14.75 14.98
C ARG A 40 -12.48 -16.18 15.17
N ASP A 41 -11.44 -16.59 14.44
CA ASP A 41 -10.79 -17.88 14.65
C ASP A 41 -9.80 -17.82 15.83
N THR A 42 -10.36 -17.66 17.03
CA THR A 42 -9.59 -17.59 18.27
C THR A 42 -8.92 -18.92 18.62
N LYS A 43 -9.43 -20.04 18.08
CA LYS A 43 -8.85 -21.37 18.29
C LYS A 43 -7.51 -21.50 17.57
N THR A 44 -7.45 -21.13 16.29
CA THR A 44 -6.18 -21.15 15.53
C THR A 44 -5.18 -20.17 16.12
N LEU A 45 -5.61 -18.97 16.53
CA LEU A 45 -4.75 -18.00 17.20
C LEU A 45 -4.15 -18.57 18.50
N ALA A 46 -4.95 -19.22 19.34
CA ALA A 46 -4.48 -19.84 20.58
C ALA A 46 -3.48 -20.97 20.30
N ALA A 47 -3.76 -21.82 19.31
CA ALA A 47 -2.87 -22.90 18.90
C ALA A 47 -1.52 -22.38 18.36
N LEU A 48 -1.54 -21.28 17.61
CA LEU A 48 -0.32 -20.61 17.17
C LEU A 48 0.47 -20.08 18.35
N ARG A 49 -0.16 -19.36 19.29
CA ARG A 49 0.50 -18.85 20.50
C ARG A 49 1.20 -19.96 21.29
N GLU A 50 0.52 -21.08 21.49
CA GLU A 50 1.08 -22.23 22.19
C GLU A 50 2.28 -22.81 21.44
N ARG A 51 2.16 -22.99 20.12
CA ARG A 51 3.23 -23.56 19.28
C ARG A 51 4.53 -22.75 19.33
N PHE A 52 4.45 -21.44 19.52
CA PHE A 52 5.61 -20.53 19.54
C PHE A 52 5.96 -20.05 20.96
N SER A 53 5.33 -20.60 22.01
CA SER A 53 5.48 -20.15 23.41
C SER A 53 6.90 -20.28 23.95
N ASP A 54 7.67 -21.27 23.48
CA ASP A 54 9.06 -21.51 23.90
C ASP A 54 10.07 -20.54 23.26
N LEU A 55 9.67 -19.81 22.20
CA LEU A 55 10.55 -18.87 21.50
C LEU A 55 10.43 -17.46 22.10
N LYS A 56 11.38 -17.12 22.98
CA LYS A 56 11.40 -15.82 23.70
C LYS A 56 11.42 -14.59 22.80
N ASN A 57 11.91 -14.73 21.56
CA ASN A 57 12.03 -13.66 20.58
C ASN A 57 10.89 -13.64 19.54
N VAL A 58 9.86 -14.49 19.71
CA VAL A 58 8.68 -14.52 18.84
C VAL A 58 7.43 -14.20 19.65
N GLN A 59 6.61 -13.28 19.16
CA GLN A 59 5.32 -12.95 19.77
C GLN A 59 4.22 -13.01 18.73
N ILE A 60 3.12 -13.68 19.08
CA ILE A 60 1.94 -13.78 18.21
C ILE A 60 0.83 -12.89 18.79
N ARG A 61 0.59 -11.78 18.10
CA ARG A 61 -0.30 -10.69 18.52
C ARG A 61 -1.61 -10.72 17.74
N ASP A 62 -2.67 -10.19 18.33
CA ASP A 62 -4.02 -10.18 17.76
C ASP A 62 -4.46 -8.77 17.36
N LEU A 63 -4.42 -8.49 16.05
CA LEU A 63 -4.84 -7.19 15.48
C LEU A 63 -6.33 -6.89 15.64
N SER A 64 -7.16 -7.90 15.91
CA SER A 64 -8.59 -7.69 16.14
C SER A 64 -8.91 -7.34 17.59
N ASN A 65 -7.96 -7.51 18.50
CA ASN A 65 -8.08 -7.14 19.91
C ASN A 65 -7.37 -5.80 20.19
N PRO A 66 -8.09 -4.69 20.43
CA PRO A 66 -7.47 -3.39 20.69
C PRO A 66 -6.70 -3.33 22.02
N ALA A 67 -6.92 -4.28 22.94
CA ALA A 67 -6.10 -4.41 24.14
C ALA A 67 -4.74 -5.05 23.85
N ASP A 68 -4.59 -5.69 22.69
CA ASP A 68 -3.35 -6.32 22.24
C ASP A 68 -2.59 -5.39 21.27
N ILE A 69 -3.20 -5.04 20.13
CA ILE A 69 -2.70 -4.06 19.18
C ILE A 69 -3.84 -3.11 18.82
N ARG A 70 -3.65 -1.81 19.05
CA ARG A 70 -4.63 -0.78 18.69
C ARG A 70 -4.22 -0.10 17.39
N LEU A 71 -4.96 -0.38 16.33
CA LEU A 71 -4.83 0.33 15.06
C LEU A 71 -5.59 1.66 15.09
N GLN A 72 -4.93 2.76 14.70
CA GLN A 72 -5.52 4.06 14.43
C GLN A 72 -6.53 3.96 13.29
N ASN A 73 -6.17 3.36 12.15
CA ASN A 73 -7.05 3.19 11.01
C ASN A 73 -7.70 1.81 10.98
N LYS A 74 -8.22 1.34 12.14
CA LYS A 74 -8.86 0.01 12.26
C LYS A 74 -9.98 -0.20 11.24
N ASP A 75 -10.81 0.81 10.99
CA ASP A 75 -11.92 0.72 10.05
C ASP A 75 -11.42 0.53 8.61
N VAL A 76 -10.29 1.14 8.27
CA VAL A 76 -9.62 0.97 6.98
C VAL A 76 -9.08 -0.45 6.85
N TYR A 77 -8.36 -0.94 7.86
CA TYR A 77 -7.86 -2.32 7.91
C TYR A 77 -8.98 -3.34 7.71
N GLN A 78 -10.08 -3.18 8.45
CA GLN A 78 -11.22 -4.09 8.36
C GLN A 78 -11.97 -3.95 7.02
N HIS A 79 -12.06 -2.74 6.46
CA HIS A 79 -12.63 -2.53 5.13
C HIS A 79 -11.84 -3.28 4.05
N GLU A 80 -10.51 -3.23 4.10
CA GLU A 80 -9.68 -3.97 3.14
C GLU A 80 -9.87 -5.49 3.24
N ILE A 81 -9.99 -6.04 4.45
CA ILE A 81 -10.22 -7.47 4.64
C ILE A 81 -11.63 -7.87 4.19
N MET A 82 -12.65 -7.16 4.67
CA MET A 82 -14.05 -7.57 4.53
C MET A 82 -14.74 -6.90 3.33
N GLY A 83 -14.66 -5.58 3.23
CA GLY A 83 -15.31 -4.78 2.19
C GLY A 83 -14.73 -5.06 0.80
N ARG A 84 -13.43 -5.37 0.72
CA ARG A 84 -12.76 -5.76 -0.53
C ARG A 84 -12.60 -7.27 -0.73
N ASN A 85 -13.28 -8.07 0.08
CA ASN A 85 -13.31 -9.53 -0.04
C ASN A 85 -11.90 -10.16 -0.11
N GLY A 86 -11.04 -9.82 0.85
CA GLY A 86 -9.68 -10.33 0.94
C GLY A 86 -8.59 -9.42 0.36
N GLY A 87 -8.70 -8.10 0.55
CA GLY A 87 -7.65 -7.12 0.26
C GLY A 87 -6.45 -7.19 1.21
N TYR A 88 -5.94 -8.40 1.49
CA TYR A 88 -4.97 -8.67 2.56
C TYR A 88 -3.67 -7.87 2.41
N ALA A 89 -3.21 -7.59 1.18
CA ALA A 89 -2.02 -6.77 0.94
C ALA A 89 -2.20 -5.34 1.48
N ALA A 90 -3.33 -4.70 1.17
CA ALA A 90 -3.63 -3.34 1.62
C ALA A 90 -3.95 -3.31 3.13
N ALA A 91 -4.64 -4.32 3.66
CA ALA A 91 -4.83 -4.47 5.09
C ALA A 91 -3.48 -4.59 5.82
N SER A 92 -2.55 -5.37 5.27
CA SER A 92 -1.19 -5.49 5.79
C SER A 92 -0.43 -4.17 5.69
N ASP A 93 -0.59 -3.38 4.62
CA ASP A 93 0.00 -2.04 4.50
C ASP A 93 -0.47 -1.11 5.64
N VAL A 94 -1.76 -1.11 5.96
CA VAL A 94 -2.30 -0.29 7.07
C VAL A 94 -1.71 -0.74 8.40
N ALA A 95 -1.72 -2.05 8.66
CA ALA A 95 -1.26 -2.60 9.93
C ALA A 95 0.26 -2.41 10.12
N ARG A 96 1.07 -2.68 9.09
CA ARG A 96 2.53 -2.64 9.19
C ARG A 96 3.06 -1.25 9.56
N TYR A 97 2.51 -0.19 8.96
CA TYR A 97 2.95 1.17 9.26
C TYR A 97 2.63 1.54 10.70
N GLU A 98 1.42 1.24 11.17
CA GLU A 98 1.01 1.58 12.53
C GLU A 98 1.73 0.77 13.61
N ILE A 99 1.97 -0.53 13.37
CA ILE A 99 2.76 -1.38 14.27
C ILE A 99 4.17 -0.83 14.39
N VAL A 100 4.85 -0.54 13.28
CA VAL A 100 6.21 0.00 13.31
C VAL A 100 6.24 1.40 13.91
N ASN A 101 5.22 2.24 13.68
CA ASN A 101 5.15 3.55 14.32
C ASN A 101 4.99 3.45 15.84
N HIS A 102 4.33 2.41 16.33
CA HIS A 102 4.14 2.22 17.76
C HIS A 102 5.38 1.63 18.46
N TYR A 103 5.98 0.59 17.87
CA TYR A 103 7.07 -0.16 18.50
C TYR A 103 8.48 0.22 18.01
N GLY A 104 8.58 0.86 16.85
CA GLY A 104 9.83 1.01 16.12
C GLY A 104 10.32 -0.32 15.53
N GLY A 105 11.44 -0.25 14.83
CA GLY A 105 12.13 -1.42 14.29
C GLY A 105 11.91 -1.60 12.79
N THR A 106 12.00 -2.84 12.33
CA THR A 106 11.97 -3.22 10.92
C THR A 106 10.77 -4.09 10.62
N TYR A 107 10.02 -3.70 9.58
CA TYR A 107 9.03 -4.55 8.96
C TYR A 107 9.62 -5.28 7.76
N THR A 108 9.24 -6.54 7.59
CA THR A 108 9.51 -7.33 6.39
C THR A 108 8.28 -8.15 6.01
N ASP A 109 7.98 -8.25 4.72
CA ASP A 109 7.10 -9.31 4.22
C ASP A 109 7.76 -10.68 4.47
N ILE A 110 6.93 -11.73 4.56
CA ILE A 110 7.37 -13.10 4.89
C ILE A 110 8.11 -13.79 3.75
N ASP A 111 8.09 -13.22 2.55
CA ASP A 111 8.73 -13.73 1.34
C ASP A 111 10.10 -13.09 1.08
N LEU A 112 10.65 -12.34 2.06
CA LEU A 112 12.00 -11.81 2.00
C LEU A 112 12.94 -12.60 2.92
N GLU A 113 14.22 -12.62 2.55
CA GLU A 113 15.25 -13.32 3.32
C GLU A 113 16.29 -12.33 3.87
N SER A 114 16.53 -12.38 5.19
CA SER A 114 17.64 -11.66 5.79
C SER A 114 18.94 -12.42 5.52
N VAL A 115 19.85 -11.79 4.77
CA VAL A 115 21.15 -12.39 4.42
C VAL A 115 22.25 -12.00 5.40
N ARG A 116 22.03 -10.97 6.23
CA ARG A 116 22.98 -10.47 7.24
C ARG A 116 22.23 -9.91 8.46
N PRO A 117 22.84 -9.96 9.66
CA PRO A 117 22.30 -9.27 10.83
C PRO A 117 22.12 -7.77 10.57
N LEU A 118 21.00 -7.20 11.02
CA LEU A 118 20.69 -5.77 10.87
C LEU A 118 21.30 -4.90 11.99
N ASP A 119 21.83 -5.52 13.05
CA ASP A 119 22.37 -4.81 14.21
C ASP A 119 23.51 -3.86 13.80
N GLY A 120 23.41 -2.60 14.20
CA GLY A 120 24.36 -1.54 13.84
C GLY A 120 24.35 -1.09 12.37
N ALA A 121 23.56 -1.71 11.49
CA ALA A 121 23.50 -1.38 10.07
C ALA A 121 22.49 -0.28 9.75
N LEU A 122 21.45 -0.13 10.58
CA LEU A 122 20.33 0.78 10.33
C LEU A 122 20.59 2.16 10.91
N ASN A 123 20.72 3.17 10.05
CA ASN A 123 20.91 4.57 10.44
C ASN A 123 19.75 5.44 9.92
N ALA A 124 18.58 5.29 10.54
CA ALA A 124 17.42 6.13 10.26
C ALA A 124 17.46 7.40 11.13
N HIS A 125 17.15 8.56 10.54
CA HIS A 125 16.81 9.75 11.32
C HIS A 125 15.52 9.47 12.15
N PRO A 126 15.38 9.99 13.39
CA PRO A 126 14.21 9.75 14.23
C PRO A 126 12.86 10.05 13.56
N ASP A 127 12.82 11.09 12.72
CA ASP A 127 11.61 11.53 12.02
C ASP A 127 11.45 11.01 10.59
N LEU A 128 12.40 10.21 10.09
CA LEU A 128 12.35 9.63 8.74
C LEU A 128 12.20 8.10 8.81
N MET A 129 12.23 7.47 7.64
CA MET A 129 12.17 6.02 7.48
C MET A 129 13.24 5.54 6.49
N LEU A 130 13.75 4.34 6.72
CA LEU A 130 14.51 3.59 5.71
C LEU A 130 13.55 2.68 4.95
N VAL A 131 13.66 2.61 3.64
CA VAL A 131 12.78 1.85 2.76
C VAL A 131 13.60 0.99 1.80
N GLY A 132 13.18 -0.25 1.63
CA GLY A 132 13.76 -1.17 0.66
C GLY A 132 13.62 -0.65 -0.77
N MET A 133 14.67 -0.85 -1.56
CA MET A 133 14.69 -0.50 -2.97
C MET A 133 14.82 -1.79 -3.79
N ALA A 134 13.79 -2.13 -4.56
CA ALA A 134 13.82 -3.29 -5.43
C ALA A 134 14.28 -2.90 -6.83
N ALA A 135 15.03 -3.80 -7.47
CA ALA A 135 15.53 -3.59 -8.83
C ALA A 135 14.36 -3.35 -9.80
N GLY A 136 14.43 -2.26 -10.56
CA GLY A 136 13.49 -2.01 -11.64
C GLY A 136 13.60 -3.10 -12.70
N LYS A 137 12.49 -3.44 -13.36
CA LYS A 137 12.58 -4.20 -14.62
C LYS A 137 13.39 -3.35 -15.59
N SER A 138 14.41 -3.93 -16.22
CA SER A 138 15.15 -3.26 -17.29
C SER A 138 14.15 -2.81 -18.36
N GLU A 139 13.90 -1.51 -18.47
CA GLU A 139 13.18 -0.98 -19.63
C GLU A 139 14.08 -1.11 -20.87
N ALA A 140 13.48 -1.04 -22.06
CA ALA A 140 14.18 -1.12 -23.34
C ALA A 140 15.31 -0.07 -23.51
N SER A 141 15.40 0.91 -22.60
CA SER A 141 16.42 1.96 -22.51
C SER A 141 17.70 1.56 -21.77
N GLY A 142 17.78 0.37 -21.17
CA GLY A 142 18.99 -0.13 -20.51
C GLY A 142 19.28 0.43 -19.11
N ASN A 143 18.46 1.36 -18.60
CA ASN A 143 18.58 1.88 -17.22
C ASN A 143 17.46 1.31 -16.33
N ALA A 144 17.84 0.56 -15.30
CA ALA A 144 16.90 0.05 -14.30
C ALA A 144 16.76 1.06 -13.15
N THR A 145 15.77 1.94 -13.23
CA THR A 145 15.45 2.80 -12.08
C THR A 145 14.76 1.96 -10.99
N PRO A 146 15.27 1.95 -9.75
CA PRO A 146 14.69 1.14 -8.69
C PRO A 146 13.32 1.69 -8.25
N TYR A 147 12.51 0.84 -7.63
CA TYR A 147 11.23 1.25 -7.07
C TYR A 147 11.19 1.01 -5.56
N PHE A 148 10.40 1.82 -4.86
CA PHE A 148 10.17 1.70 -3.42
C PHE A 148 9.46 0.37 -3.13
N ALA A 149 10.02 -0.46 -2.27
CA ALA A 149 9.43 -1.70 -1.84
C ALA A 149 8.97 -1.56 -0.39
N ASN A 150 7.69 -1.30 -0.17
CA ASN A 150 7.09 -1.26 1.17
C ASN A 150 6.99 -2.65 1.84
N ALA A 151 7.46 -3.69 1.15
CA ALA A 151 7.74 -5.01 1.70
C ALA A 151 8.91 -4.99 2.71
N LEU A 152 9.75 -3.95 2.72
CA LEU A 152 10.84 -3.77 3.69
C LEU A 152 10.96 -2.30 4.08
N PHE A 153 10.88 -1.99 5.38
CA PHE A 153 11.20 -0.66 5.88
C PHE A 153 11.56 -0.68 7.36
N SER A 154 12.27 0.35 7.81
CA SER A 154 12.58 0.57 9.23
C SER A 154 12.27 2.00 9.64
N SER A 155 11.86 2.16 10.90
CA SER A 155 11.61 3.47 11.48
C SER A 155 11.81 3.43 12.99
N HIS A 156 12.13 4.59 13.57
CA HIS A 156 11.96 4.82 15.00
C HIS A 156 10.47 4.85 15.35
N PRO A 157 10.09 4.54 16.60
CA PRO A 157 8.72 4.75 17.05
C PRO A 157 8.39 6.24 16.97
N GLN A 158 7.13 6.56 16.63
CA GLN A 158 6.59 7.91 16.56
C GLN A 158 7.27 8.84 15.53
N SER A 159 7.96 8.28 14.53
CA SER A 159 8.56 9.04 13.42
C SER A 159 7.54 9.95 12.74
N ALA A 160 7.86 11.24 12.61
CA ALA A 160 6.94 12.21 12.02
C ALA A 160 6.54 11.87 10.57
N MET A 161 7.50 11.36 9.77
CA MET A 161 7.21 10.88 8.41
C MET A 161 6.24 9.70 8.42
N LEU A 162 6.47 8.68 9.26
CA LEU A 162 5.62 7.50 9.29
C LEU A 162 4.22 7.85 9.83
N LYS A 163 4.15 8.69 10.87
CA LYS A 163 2.90 9.18 11.41
C LYS A 163 2.08 9.93 10.36
N SER A 164 2.69 10.84 9.60
CA SER A 164 1.97 11.58 8.57
C SER A 164 1.50 10.68 7.42
N LEU A 165 2.23 9.61 7.08
CA LEU A 165 1.77 8.61 6.11
C LEU A 165 0.51 7.88 6.61
N ILE A 166 0.51 7.48 7.89
CA ILE A 166 -0.64 6.83 8.53
C ILE A 166 -1.86 7.76 8.55
N ASP A 167 -1.65 9.04 8.85
CA ASP A 167 -2.71 10.05 8.85
C ASP A 167 -3.28 10.24 7.44
N ASP A 168 -2.42 10.38 6.42
CA ASP A 168 -2.79 10.52 5.00
C ASP A 168 -3.60 9.33 4.50
N ILE A 169 -3.22 8.09 4.86
CA ILE A 169 -3.99 6.89 4.55
C ILE A 169 -5.39 7.03 5.17
N GLY A 170 -5.49 7.35 6.45
CA GLY A 170 -6.78 7.54 7.12
C GLY A 170 -7.67 8.59 6.44
N ASP A 171 -7.09 9.76 6.11
CA ASP A 171 -7.80 10.85 5.45
C ASP A 171 -8.27 10.50 4.04
N LYS A 172 -7.45 9.76 3.29
CA LYS A 172 -7.83 9.28 1.95
C LYS A 172 -9.04 8.34 2.02
N TYR A 173 -9.11 7.43 2.99
CA TYR A 173 -10.29 6.57 3.14
C TYR A 173 -11.52 7.34 3.62
N ARG A 174 -11.35 8.29 4.54
CA ARG A 174 -12.46 9.17 4.97
C ARG A 174 -13.03 9.96 3.80
N SER A 175 -12.19 10.47 2.91
CA SER A 175 -12.63 11.24 1.72
C SER A 175 -13.22 10.38 0.61
N MET A 176 -12.85 9.09 0.52
CA MET A 176 -13.49 8.12 -0.39
C MET A 176 -14.88 7.70 0.08
N LYS A 177 -15.13 7.68 1.39
CA LYS A 177 -16.41 7.27 1.96
C LYS A 177 -17.51 8.25 1.53
N GLY A 178 -18.46 7.78 0.71
CA GLY A 178 -19.54 8.59 0.16
C GLY A 178 -19.16 9.41 -1.07
N ASN A 179 -17.95 9.23 -1.64
CA ASN A 179 -17.52 9.86 -2.88
C ASN A 179 -17.58 8.85 -4.04
N GLU A 180 -18.50 9.08 -4.97
CA GLU A 180 -18.84 8.16 -6.07
C GLU A 180 -17.68 7.91 -7.02
N TYR A 181 -16.96 8.96 -7.45
CA TYR A 181 -15.88 8.86 -8.41
C TYR A 181 -14.61 8.24 -7.80
N ALA A 182 -14.27 8.65 -6.57
CA ALA A 182 -13.11 8.12 -5.87
C ALA A 182 -13.33 6.66 -5.44
N GLY A 183 -14.55 6.33 -5.00
CA GLY A 183 -14.96 4.96 -4.68
C GLY A 183 -14.92 4.03 -5.90
N ASP A 184 -15.50 4.44 -7.04
CA ASP A 184 -15.52 3.61 -8.25
C ASP A 184 -14.11 3.24 -8.73
N ARG A 185 -13.21 4.22 -8.81
CA ARG A 185 -11.82 3.96 -9.21
C ARG A 185 -11.10 3.01 -8.25
N TYR A 186 -11.45 3.07 -6.97
CA TYR A 186 -10.88 2.23 -5.93
C TYR A 186 -11.39 0.77 -6.00
N PHE A 187 -12.67 0.54 -6.29
CA PHE A 187 -13.26 -0.80 -6.45
C PHE A 187 -13.00 -1.44 -7.81
N SER A 188 -13.04 -0.67 -8.90
CA SER A 188 -12.87 -1.18 -10.28
C SER A 188 -11.43 -1.60 -10.62
N ARG A 189 -10.44 -1.16 -9.84
CA ARG A 189 -9.01 -1.42 -10.11
C ARG A 189 -8.26 -1.87 -8.85
N PRO A 190 -8.63 -3.01 -8.25
CA PRO A 190 -8.22 -3.36 -6.91
C PRO A 190 -6.69 -3.39 -6.68
N ASN A 191 -5.91 -3.93 -7.61
CA ASN A 191 -4.46 -3.96 -7.45
C ASN A 191 -3.82 -2.59 -7.61
N LYS A 192 -4.36 -1.76 -8.52
CA LYS A 192 -3.85 -0.42 -8.77
C LYS A 192 -4.19 0.52 -7.63
N SER A 193 -5.39 0.40 -7.07
CA SER A 193 -5.83 1.19 -5.92
C SER A 193 -5.00 0.88 -4.67
N THR A 194 -4.65 -0.38 -4.41
CA THR A 194 -3.70 -0.73 -3.32
C THR A 194 -2.34 -0.07 -3.51
N ILE A 195 -1.72 -0.22 -4.69
CA ILE A 195 -0.39 0.37 -4.97
C ILE A 195 -0.40 1.90 -4.81
N GLU A 196 -1.47 2.57 -5.24
CA GLU A 196 -1.61 4.04 -5.23
C GLU A 196 -2.14 4.61 -3.91
N THR A 197 -2.63 3.79 -2.98
CA THR A 197 -3.30 4.26 -1.75
C THR A 197 -2.55 3.89 -0.50
N THR A 198 -2.04 2.67 -0.40
CA THR A 198 -1.34 2.17 0.80
C THR A 198 0.06 1.61 0.48
N GLY A 199 0.29 1.27 -0.79
CA GLY A 199 1.48 0.57 -1.25
C GLY A 199 2.65 1.47 -1.71
N PRO A 200 3.55 0.92 -2.55
CA PRO A 200 4.77 1.58 -3.02
C PRO A 200 4.63 3.00 -3.56
N ASN A 201 3.57 3.30 -4.32
CA ASN A 201 3.43 4.61 -4.95
C ASN A 201 2.98 5.67 -3.93
N ALA A 202 2.12 5.29 -2.98
CA ALA A 202 1.75 6.16 -1.89
C ALA A 202 2.99 6.53 -1.06
N LEU A 203 3.82 5.53 -0.71
CA LEU A 203 5.07 5.74 0.01
C LEU A 203 6.06 6.63 -0.76
N ARG A 204 6.25 6.39 -2.06
CA ARG A 204 7.12 7.23 -2.92
C ARG A 204 6.63 8.68 -2.97
N GLY A 205 5.32 8.89 -3.19
CA GLY A 205 4.73 10.23 -3.21
C GLY A 205 4.88 10.95 -1.87
N HIS A 206 4.77 10.20 -0.78
CA HIS A 206 4.98 10.72 0.57
C HIS A 206 6.44 11.12 0.83
N VAL A 207 7.41 10.33 0.38
CA VAL A 207 8.84 10.68 0.45
C VAL A 207 9.13 11.97 -0.30
N ASP A 208 8.58 12.13 -1.51
CA ASP A 208 8.71 13.39 -2.27
C ASP A 208 8.12 14.57 -1.51
N ARG A 209 6.92 14.39 -0.95
CA ARG A 209 6.28 15.42 -0.13
C ARG A 209 7.16 15.86 1.04
N VAL A 210 7.66 14.91 1.82
CA VAL A 210 8.59 15.19 2.95
C VAL A 210 9.83 15.94 2.49
N ILE A 211 10.44 15.53 1.37
CA ILE A 211 11.61 16.22 0.80
C ILE A 211 11.28 17.66 0.41
N GLN A 212 10.20 17.88 -0.32
CA GLN A 212 9.85 19.22 -0.81
C GLN A 212 9.40 20.15 0.32
N GLU A 213 8.65 19.64 1.30
CA GLU A 213 8.27 20.39 2.50
C GLU A 213 9.50 20.80 3.31
N ALA A 214 10.45 19.89 3.54
CA ALA A 214 11.70 20.20 4.24
C ALA A 214 12.55 21.25 3.50
N LYS A 215 12.44 21.31 2.17
CA LYS A 215 13.08 22.33 1.34
C LYS A 215 12.32 23.66 1.29
N GLY A 216 11.15 23.75 1.90
CA GLY A 216 10.26 24.91 1.82
C GLY A 216 9.69 25.14 0.42
N ARG A 217 9.51 24.07 -0.36
CA ARG A 217 9.04 24.11 -1.75
C ARG A 217 7.84 23.19 -2.01
N PRO A 218 6.73 23.29 -1.24
CA PRO A 218 5.57 22.40 -1.39
C PRO A 218 4.93 22.48 -2.79
N GLU A 219 5.12 23.57 -3.53
CA GLU A 219 4.68 23.72 -4.92
C GLU A 219 5.37 22.77 -5.90
N LEU A 220 6.50 22.17 -5.52
CA LEU A 220 7.23 21.21 -6.34
C LEU A 220 6.85 19.75 -6.06
N ILE A 221 5.88 19.50 -5.17
CA ILE A 221 5.37 18.16 -4.90
C ILE A 221 4.75 17.60 -6.17
N ARG A 222 5.23 16.44 -6.60
CA ARG A 222 4.83 15.79 -7.85
C ARG A 222 3.60 14.89 -7.65
N SER A 223 2.46 15.51 -7.39
CA SER A 223 1.17 14.82 -7.15
C SER A 223 0.18 14.89 -8.32
N ASP A 224 0.57 15.47 -9.45
CA ASP A 224 -0.29 15.57 -10.62
C ASP A 224 -0.47 14.22 -11.35
N ALA A 225 -1.45 14.16 -12.26
CA ALA A 225 -1.79 12.94 -12.99
C ALA A 225 -0.65 12.42 -13.88
N VAL A 226 0.20 13.30 -14.42
CA VAL A 226 1.35 12.93 -15.25
C VAL A 226 2.44 12.35 -14.37
N SER A 227 2.78 13.01 -13.26
CA SER A 227 3.72 12.50 -12.26
C SER A 227 3.28 11.18 -11.63
N SER A 228 1.97 10.96 -11.49
CA SER A 228 1.40 9.70 -11.01
C SER A 228 1.42 8.59 -12.06
N ALA A 229 1.38 8.95 -13.35
CA ALA A 229 1.48 8.01 -14.47
C ALA A 229 2.95 7.57 -14.69
N GLU A 230 3.93 8.44 -14.42
CA GLU A 230 5.34 8.07 -14.31
C GLU A 230 5.56 7.28 -13.01
N ARG A 231 5.20 5.98 -13.06
CA ARG A 231 5.31 5.06 -11.91
C ARG A 231 6.70 5.06 -11.26
N ILE A 232 7.73 5.35 -12.05
CA ILE A 232 9.13 5.42 -11.65
C ILE A 232 9.73 6.69 -12.24
N TRP A 233 10.22 7.59 -11.39
CA TRP A 233 10.92 8.80 -11.84
C TRP A 233 12.32 8.42 -12.29
N ASP A 234 12.52 8.30 -13.60
CA ASP A 234 13.78 7.84 -14.20
C ASP A 234 15.00 8.57 -13.61
N MET A 235 15.92 7.81 -13.03
CA MET A 235 17.13 8.33 -12.39
C MET A 235 18.14 8.88 -13.41
N ALA A 236 18.04 8.50 -14.68
CA ALA A 236 18.87 9.04 -15.75
C ALA A 236 18.47 10.47 -16.15
N LYS A 237 17.23 10.89 -15.86
CA LYS A 237 16.75 12.23 -16.14
C LYS A 237 17.42 13.24 -15.19
N PRO A 238 18.13 14.28 -15.69
CA PRO A 238 18.86 15.23 -14.86
C PRO A 238 18.03 15.90 -13.77
N GLN A 239 16.75 16.19 -14.04
CA GLN A 239 15.81 16.78 -13.08
C GLN A 239 15.53 15.90 -11.86
N ASN A 240 15.78 14.59 -11.93
CA ASN A 240 15.54 13.65 -10.84
C ASN A 240 16.80 13.38 -10.00
N LYS A 241 17.97 13.88 -10.41
CA LYS A 241 19.27 13.58 -9.77
C LYS A 241 19.31 13.99 -8.30
N GLU A 242 18.77 15.16 -7.97
CA GLU A 242 18.72 15.65 -6.59
C GLU A 242 17.83 14.75 -5.72
N TYR A 243 16.62 14.44 -6.21
CA TYR A 243 15.69 13.55 -5.52
C TYR A 243 16.32 12.20 -5.20
N TRP A 244 16.94 11.55 -6.19
CA TRP A 244 17.56 10.25 -5.99
C TRP A 244 18.80 10.31 -5.09
N GLY A 245 19.56 11.40 -5.11
CA GLY A 245 20.65 11.61 -4.15
C GLY A 245 20.16 11.69 -2.70
N LEU A 246 19.01 12.35 -2.47
CA LEU A 246 18.38 12.40 -1.15
C LEU A 246 17.82 11.04 -0.72
N VAL A 247 17.17 10.32 -1.65
CA VAL A 247 16.67 8.96 -1.40
C VAL A 247 17.82 8.03 -0.97
N ASP A 248 18.92 8.01 -1.74
CA ASP A 248 20.06 7.15 -1.46
C ASP A 248 20.74 7.47 -0.12
N SER A 249 20.79 8.74 0.27
CA SER A 249 21.49 9.17 1.48
C SER A 249 20.65 9.10 2.76
N HIS A 250 19.33 9.27 2.70
CA HIS A 250 18.49 9.43 3.91
C HIS A 250 17.34 8.44 4.03
N PHE A 251 16.90 7.82 2.93
CA PHE A 251 15.69 7.01 2.90
C PHE A 251 15.95 5.56 2.49
N LYS A 252 17.10 5.24 1.92
CA LYS A 252 17.38 3.91 1.39
C LYS A 252 17.79 2.96 2.50
N PHE A 253 17.11 1.82 2.57
CA PHE A 253 17.52 0.70 3.41
C PHE A 253 18.87 0.15 2.92
N PRO A 254 19.83 -0.18 3.81
CA PRO A 254 21.15 -0.67 3.43
C PRO A 254 21.12 -1.85 2.44
N ASP A 255 21.90 -1.74 1.36
CA ASP A 255 22.01 -2.80 0.35
C ASP A 255 22.65 -4.07 0.92
N ASN A 256 22.31 -5.23 0.34
CA ASN A 256 22.90 -6.54 0.66
C ASN A 256 22.63 -7.06 2.09
N TYR A 257 21.60 -6.56 2.77
CA TYR A 257 21.12 -7.10 4.04
C TYR A 257 19.86 -7.95 3.92
N VAL A 258 19.07 -7.71 2.88
CA VAL A 258 17.83 -8.44 2.60
C VAL A 258 17.80 -8.79 1.11
N ASN A 259 17.46 -10.04 0.82
CA ASN A 259 17.28 -10.53 -0.55
C ASN A 259 15.82 -10.34 -1.00
N PHE A 260 15.64 -9.65 -2.12
CA PHE A 260 14.35 -9.42 -2.80
C PHE A 260 14.13 -10.36 -4.01
N GLU A 261 14.99 -11.36 -4.20
CA GLU A 261 14.92 -12.29 -5.32
C GLU A 261 14.70 -13.72 -4.81
N THR A 262 13.72 -13.91 -3.93
CA THR A 262 13.29 -15.23 -3.46
C THR A 262 12.29 -15.86 -4.42
N GLU A 263 12.18 -17.20 -4.42
CA GLU A 263 11.20 -17.94 -5.22
C GLU A 263 9.75 -17.59 -4.79
N GLU A 264 9.56 -17.36 -3.49
CA GLU A 264 8.30 -16.97 -2.88
C GLU A 264 7.84 -15.59 -3.37
N GLN A 265 8.74 -14.61 -3.46
CA GLN A 265 8.42 -13.27 -3.97
C GLN A 265 8.08 -13.30 -5.48
N GLN A 266 8.64 -14.25 -6.23
CA GLN A 266 8.24 -14.47 -7.62
C GLN A 266 6.75 -14.87 -7.72
N ASN A 267 6.24 -15.57 -6.71
CA ASN A 267 4.87 -16.08 -6.59
C ASN A 267 3.99 -15.31 -5.58
N SER A 268 4.32 -14.07 -5.25
CA SER A 268 3.68 -13.34 -4.16
C SER A 268 2.16 -13.18 -4.31
N ALA A 269 1.46 -13.07 -3.18
CA ALA A 269 -0.01 -12.99 -3.13
C ALA A 269 -0.58 -11.85 -4.00
N THR A 270 0.12 -10.72 -4.08
CA THR A 270 -0.27 -9.56 -4.91
C THR A 270 -0.24 -9.89 -6.41
N LYS A 271 0.71 -10.73 -6.87
CA LYS A 271 0.75 -11.21 -8.25
C LYS A 271 -0.37 -12.21 -8.53
N ALA A 272 -0.67 -13.09 -7.57
CA ALA A 272 -1.79 -14.02 -7.68
C ALA A 272 -3.14 -13.28 -7.81
N MET A 273 -3.33 -12.18 -7.08
CA MET A 273 -4.51 -11.30 -7.23
C MET A 273 -4.55 -10.56 -8.58
N ALA A 274 -3.42 -10.37 -9.26
CA ALA A 274 -3.36 -9.78 -10.60
C ALA A 274 -3.68 -10.77 -11.72
N GLY A 275 -3.38 -12.06 -11.55
CA GLY A 275 -3.66 -13.11 -12.53
C GLY A 275 -5.08 -13.68 -12.49
N GLY A 276 -5.91 -13.27 -11.52
CA GLY A 276 -7.25 -13.82 -11.31
C GLY A 276 -8.31 -13.46 -12.36
N ALA A 277 -8.01 -12.53 -13.28
CA ALA A 277 -8.97 -12.09 -14.31
C ALA A 277 -9.12 -13.06 -15.51
N ASP A 278 -8.19 -14.00 -15.71
CA ASP A 278 -8.14 -14.83 -16.93
C ASP A 278 -8.53 -16.30 -16.76
N ARG A 279 -9.00 -16.74 -15.59
CA ARG A 279 -9.54 -18.11 -15.45
C ARG A 279 -11.02 -18.17 -15.83
N ARG A 280 -11.31 -18.13 -17.13
CA ARG A 280 -12.56 -18.75 -17.62
C ARG A 280 -12.45 -20.27 -17.41
N PRO A 281 -13.48 -20.94 -16.85
CA PRO A 281 -13.46 -22.38 -16.78
C PRO A 281 -13.45 -22.94 -18.20
N SER A 282 -12.47 -23.79 -18.50
CA SER A 282 -12.50 -24.59 -19.73
C SER A 282 -13.71 -25.52 -19.64
N THR A 283 -14.77 -25.20 -20.37
CA THR A 283 -15.80 -26.19 -20.69
C THR A 283 -15.15 -27.21 -21.61
N LYS A 284 -14.69 -28.32 -21.03
CA LYS A 284 -14.47 -29.56 -21.79
C LYS A 284 -15.85 -30.08 -22.19
N GLY A 285 -16.12 -30.04 -23.48
CA GLY A 285 -17.01 -30.95 -24.20
C GLY A 285 -16.16 -31.75 -25.17
#